data_AF-A0A2S7XV66-F1
#
_entry.id   AF-A0A2S7XV66-F1
#
_cell.length_a   1.000
_cell.length_b   1.000
_cell.length_c   1.000
_cell.angle_alpha   90.00
_cell.angle_beta   90.00
_cell.angle_gamma   90.00
#
_symmetry.space_group_name_H-M   'P 1'
#
loop_
_entity.id
_entity.type
_entity.pdbx_description
1 polymer ?
#
loop_
_entity_poly.entity_id
_entity_poly.type
_entity_poly.pdbx_seq_one_letter_code
_entity_poly.pdbx_strand_id
1 'polypeptide(L)'
;MNTKIRLDVGSSLQVIGERAIRHEIDGLAAAAANPYWDTALTLTTIYLNTYYYFYIRQDDTLKKTTLIDLVGKRVGIMKGNQHIRFILQQYPSIQVNEFDDNLALAVALVDNNVDLLLAENTLEWWRKNNTSLAFKIGGLLEGEHKEVSIAIRKDWPELIVIINKALAAITPEERAQINNRWLSNSSFNNAEPTVVLTAAERAWIIAHPDIVLGTDRQWTPNVQMTQNGIVGIEPDLLSRINALTGAHIRLELGDWTDMVARAEQGDLYGLALSVAHPERASTFLFTNSLYGATRYIFTRNDQKPSLHKMSDLVGKKVGLLRDNLSDKKILAK
;
A
#
# COMPACT_ATOMS: atom_id res chain seq x y z
N MET A 1 20.04 7.28 -25.95
CA MET A 1 19.46 8.62 -25.64
C MET A 1 20.42 9.32 -24.70
N ASN A 2 20.75 10.59 -24.93
CA ASN A 2 21.73 11.34 -24.15
C ASN A 2 21.05 12.42 -23.27
N THR A 3 19.89 12.09 -22.70
CA THR A 3 19.10 13.01 -21.88
C THR A 3 19.81 13.22 -20.53
N LYS A 4 20.17 14.47 -20.23
CA LYS A 4 20.75 14.83 -18.93
C LYS A 4 19.65 15.33 -18.01
N ILE A 5 19.49 14.67 -16.87
CA ILE A 5 18.63 15.15 -15.78
C ILE A 5 19.51 15.94 -14.82
N ARG A 6 19.08 17.16 -14.47
CA ARG A 6 19.74 18.02 -13.47
C ARG A 6 18.75 18.30 -12.34
N LEU A 7 19.21 18.13 -11.11
CA LEU A 7 18.47 18.59 -9.93
C LEU A 7 18.88 20.03 -9.61
N ASP A 8 17.88 20.87 -9.39
CA ASP A 8 18.05 22.24 -8.94
C ASP A 8 17.37 22.37 -7.56
N VAL A 9 18.11 22.84 -6.56
CA VAL A 9 17.67 22.86 -5.17
C VAL A 9 17.37 24.29 -4.78
N GLY A 10 16.11 24.57 -4.47
CA GLY A 10 15.68 25.87 -3.93
C GLY A 10 15.81 25.93 -2.41
N SER A 11 15.83 27.14 -1.86
CA SER A 11 15.82 27.39 -0.42
C SER A 11 14.48 27.04 0.26
N SER A 12 13.41 26.88 -0.51
CA SER A 12 12.11 26.39 -0.03
C SER A 12 11.28 25.79 -1.18
N LEU A 13 10.25 25.02 -0.84
CA LEU A 13 9.26 24.51 -1.80
C LEU A 13 8.55 25.64 -2.56
N GLN A 14 8.28 26.77 -1.89
CA GLN A 14 7.66 27.92 -2.52
C GLN A 14 8.57 28.53 -3.58
N VAL A 15 9.84 28.78 -3.24
CA VAL A 15 10.82 29.38 -4.15
C VAL A 15 11.04 28.50 -5.38
N ILE A 16 11.23 27.19 -5.19
CA ILE A 16 11.45 26.28 -6.32
C ILE A 16 10.17 26.09 -7.16
N GLY A 17 8.99 26.12 -6.54
CA GLY A 17 7.70 26.13 -7.23
C GLY A 17 7.50 27.34 -8.13
N GLU A 18 7.83 28.54 -7.65
CA GLU A 18 7.76 29.77 -8.47
C GLU A 18 8.72 29.74 -9.67
N ARG A 19 9.89 29.13 -9.50
CA ARG A 19 10.84 28.92 -10.61
C ARG A 19 10.27 27.97 -11.66
N ALA A 20 9.57 26.91 -11.25
CA ALA A 20 8.88 26.00 -12.17
C ALA A 20 7.75 26.72 -12.92
N ILE A 21 6.95 27.54 -12.24
CA ILE A 21 5.88 28.36 -12.86
C ILE A 21 6.47 29.34 -13.89
N ARG A 22 7.63 29.92 -13.59
CA ARG A 22 8.37 30.82 -14.49
C ARG A 22 9.16 30.11 -15.59
N HIS A 23 9.07 28.77 -15.68
CA HIS A 23 9.80 27.94 -16.64
C HIS A 23 11.32 28.05 -16.54
N GLU A 24 11.85 28.43 -15.37
CA GLU A 24 13.30 28.42 -15.09
C GLU A 24 13.84 26.99 -14.82
N ILE A 25 12.92 26.07 -14.48
CA ILE A 25 13.14 24.64 -14.35
C ILE A 25 11.96 23.89 -14.99
N ASP A 26 12.17 22.62 -15.30
CA ASP A 26 11.23 21.83 -16.09
C ASP A 26 10.08 21.22 -15.27
N GLY A 27 10.20 21.26 -13.94
CA GLY A 27 9.24 20.67 -13.04
C GLY A 27 9.72 20.55 -11.60
N LEU A 28 8.89 19.94 -10.77
CA LEU A 28 9.14 19.63 -9.37
C LEU A 28 9.23 18.10 -9.20
N ALA A 29 10.37 17.63 -8.69
CA ALA A 29 10.63 16.19 -8.56
C ALA A 29 9.77 15.50 -7.49
N ALA A 30 9.28 16.25 -6.49
CA ALA A 30 8.41 15.74 -5.44
C ALA A 30 7.34 16.80 -5.11
N ALA A 31 6.16 16.65 -5.70
CA ALA A 31 5.04 17.56 -5.54
C ALA A 31 3.77 16.79 -5.19
N ALA A 32 2.89 17.45 -4.45
CA ALA A 32 1.51 17.03 -4.26
C ALA A 32 0.59 18.04 -4.96
N ALA A 33 -0.70 17.69 -5.10
CA ALA A 33 -1.72 18.61 -5.57
C ALA A 33 -1.70 19.90 -4.74
N ASN A 34 -1.66 21.04 -5.42
CA ASN A 34 -1.61 22.34 -4.80
C ASN A 34 -2.20 23.38 -5.76
N PRO A 35 -3.32 24.03 -5.38
CA PRO A 35 -4.00 25.00 -6.23
C PRO A 35 -3.08 26.10 -6.79
N TYR A 36 -2.00 26.44 -6.09
CA TYR A 36 -1.05 27.46 -6.51
C TYR A 36 -0.32 27.11 -7.81
N TRP A 37 0.24 25.89 -7.94
CA TRP A 37 1.01 25.49 -9.12
C TRP A 37 0.24 24.57 -10.08
N ASP A 38 -0.90 24.02 -9.69
CA ASP A 38 -1.77 23.22 -10.57
C ASP A 38 -2.29 24.01 -11.78
N THR A 39 -2.19 25.34 -11.74
CA THR A 39 -2.50 26.21 -12.88
C THR A 39 -1.47 26.11 -14.01
N ALA A 40 -0.19 25.90 -13.69
CA ALA A 40 0.93 25.91 -14.64
C ALA A 40 1.60 24.54 -14.83
N LEU A 41 1.45 23.62 -13.88
CA LEU A 41 2.06 22.29 -13.88
C LEU A 41 1.02 21.18 -14.01
N THR A 42 1.43 20.06 -14.59
CA THR A 42 0.70 18.79 -14.68
C THR A 42 1.40 17.78 -13.79
N LEU A 43 0.65 17.03 -12.99
CA LEU A 43 1.19 15.95 -12.16
C LEU A 43 1.26 14.65 -12.97
N THR A 44 2.32 13.87 -12.74
CA THR A 44 2.42 12.47 -13.17
C THR A 44 1.47 11.58 -12.36
N THR A 45 1.45 10.28 -12.65
CA THR A 45 0.90 9.30 -11.72
C THR A 45 1.65 9.36 -10.38
N ILE A 46 0.91 9.12 -9.29
CA ILE A 46 1.45 9.06 -7.94
C ILE A 46 2.51 7.95 -7.88
N TYR A 47 3.71 8.29 -7.41
CA TYR A 47 4.80 7.32 -7.27
C TYR A 47 5.14 7.01 -5.81
N LEU A 48 4.69 7.85 -4.87
CA LEU A 48 4.98 7.69 -3.46
C LEU A 48 3.78 8.17 -2.63
N ASN A 49 3.29 7.31 -1.76
CA ASN A 49 2.42 7.69 -0.65
C ASN A 49 3.30 7.88 0.58
N THR A 50 3.33 9.08 1.13
CA THR A 50 3.99 9.34 2.41
C THR A 50 2.94 9.67 3.46
N TYR A 51 3.24 9.34 4.70
CA TYR A 51 2.36 9.47 5.83
C TYR A 51 2.95 10.41 6.87
N TYR A 52 2.07 11.01 7.66
CA TYR A 52 2.45 11.88 8.77
C TYR A 52 2.52 11.10 10.07
N TYR A 53 3.50 11.44 10.89
CA TYR A 53 3.73 10.79 12.16
C TYR A 53 3.89 11.81 13.27
N PHE A 54 3.41 11.42 14.45
CA PHE A 54 3.71 12.10 15.68
C PHE A 54 5.11 11.70 16.13
N TYR A 55 5.90 12.67 16.56
CA TYR A 55 7.13 12.43 17.28
C TYR A 55 7.05 13.04 18.66
N ILE A 56 7.48 12.27 19.65
CA ILE A 56 7.36 12.58 21.07
C ILE A 56 8.72 12.35 21.74
N ARG A 57 8.92 12.94 22.92
CA ARG A 57 10.15 12.72 23.69
C ARG A 57 10.31 11.24 24.04
N GLN A 58 11.55 10.82 24.27
CA GLN A 58 11.89 9.41 24.51
C GLN A 58 11.13 8.80 25.70
N ASP A 59 10.91 9.60 26.75
CA ASP A 59 10.21 9.26 27.99
C ASP A 59 8.68 9.43 27.93
N ASP A 60 8.16 9.99 26.84
CA ASP A 60 6.73 10.20 26.65
C ASP A 60 6.00 8.88 26.36
N THR A 61 4.77 8.77 26.84
CA THR A 61 3.89 7.60 26.71
C THR A 61 2.63 7.89 25.90
N LEU A 62 2.53 9.07 25.27
CA LEU A 62 1.42 9.42 24.38
C LEU A 62 1.24 8.35 23.30
N LYS A 63 0.16 7.57 23.39
CA LYS A 63 -0.21 6.50 22.43
C LYS A 63 -1.25 6.95 21.39
N LYS A 64 -1.54 8.24 21.34
CA LYS A 64 -2.72 8.76 20.66
C LYS A 64 -2.39 9.19 19.23
N THR A 65 -3.27 8.84 18.28
CA THR A 65 -3.00 8.77 16.84
C THR A 65 -3.85 9.71 15.98
N THR A 66 -4.62 10.62 16.58
CA THR A 66 -5.58 11.46 15.85
C THR A 66 -5.37 12.96 16.05
N LEU A 67 -5.93 13.79 15.16
CA LEU A 67 -5.85 15.25 15.26
C LEU A 67 -6.54 15.81 16.50
N ILE A 68 -7.61 15.18 16.99
CA ILE A 68 -8.30 15.65 18.19
C ILE A 68 -7.40 15.56 19.42
N ASP A 69 -6.44 14.64 19.43
CA ASP A 69 -5.49 14.48 20.52
C ASP A 69 -4.44 15.60 20.59
N LEU A 70 -4.35 16.42 19.55
CA LEU A 70 -3.49 17.59 19.48
C LEU A 70 -4.13 18.84 20.07
N VAL A 71 -5.43 18.83 20.36
CA VAL A 71 -6.15 20.01 20.85
C VAL A 71 -5.51 20.55 22.14
N GLY A 72 -5.16 21.84 22.12
CA GLY A 72 -4.49 22.51 23.23
C GLY A 72 -2.98 22.24 23.34
N LYS A 73 -2.41 21.42 22.44
CA LYS A 73 -0.97 21.12 22.41
C LYS A 73 -0.18 22.11 21.56
N ARG A 74 1.08 22.28 21.93
CA ARG A 74 2.11 22.94 21.13
C ARG A 74 2.69 21.92 20.16
N VAL A 75 2.40 22.10 18.88
CA VAL A 75 2.79 21.17 17.81
C VAL A 75 3.88 21.81 16.97
N GLY A 76 5.06 21.18 16.92
CA GLY A 76 6.16 21.58 16.06
C GLY A 76 6.06 20.98 14.66
N ILE A 77 6.21 21.80 13.62
CA ILE A 77 6.16 21.37 12.22
C ILE A 77 7.30 22.01 11.41
N MET A 78 7.66 21.37 10.30
CA MET A 78 8.60 21.97 9.34
C MET A 78 7.96 23.18 8.67
N LYS A 79 8.66 24.32 8.68
CA LYS A 79 8.25 25.53 8.00
C LYS A 79 8.08 25.27 6.50
N GLY A 80 7.00 25.78 5.93
CA GLY A 80 6.68 25.53 4.52
C GLY A 80 5.85 24.27 4.26
N ASN A 81 5.57 23.43 5.27
CA ASN A 81 4.70 22.28 5.09
C ASN A 81 3.21 22.69 5.01
N GLN A 82 2.77 23.05 3.80
CA GLN A 82 1.42 23.57 3.55
C GLN A 82 0.31 22.56 3.83
N HIS A 83 0.57 21.27 3.62
CA HIS A 83 -0.43 20.23 3.85
C HIS A 83 -0.70 20.07 5.36
N ILE A 84 0.34 19.97 6.18
CA ILE A 84 0.19 19.96 7.64
C ILE A 84 -0.50 21.25 8.13
N ARG A 85 -0.10 22.41 7.60
CA ARG A 85 -0.77 23.69 7.94
C ARG A 85 -2.27 23.65 7.64
N PHE A 86 -2.65 23.19 6.46
CA PHE A 86 -4.05 23.10 6.04
C PHE A 86 -4.87 22.19 6.98
N ILE A 87 -4.32 21.02 7.34
CA ILE A 87 -4.97 20.11 8.28
C ILE A 87 -5.15 20.76 9.66
N LEU A 88 -4.10 21.37 10.21
CA LEU A 88 -4.12 21.94 11.56
C LEU A 88 -4.96 23.22 11.67
N GLN A 89 -5.18 23.95 10.57
CA GLN A 89 -6.05 25.14 10.54
C GLN A 89 -7.50 24.84 10.92
N GLN A 90 -7.95 23.60 10.75
CA GLN A 90 -9.28 23.16 11.15
C GLN A 90 -9.44 23.03 12.68
N TYR A 91 -8.33 23.09 13.42
CA TYR A 91 -8.27 22.89 14.87
C TYR A 91 -7.55 24.09 15.52
N PRO A 92 -8.20 25.26 15.64
CA PRO A 92 -7.55 26.51 16.05
C PRO A 92 -6.99 26.50 17.48
N SER A 93 -7.41 25.55 18.32
CA SER A 93 -6.87 25.34 19.67
C SER A 93 -5.49 24.66 19.68
N ILE A 94 -5.01 24.17 18.54
CA ILE A 94 -3.65 23.64 18.39
C ILE A 94 -2.68 24.81 18.20
N GLN A 95 -1.63 24.86 19.02
CA GLN A 95 -0.61 25.89 18.94
C GLN A 95 0.50 25.43 17.97
N VAL A 96 0.41 25.84 16.72
CA VAL A 96 1.38 25.45 15.67
C VAL A 96 2.66 26.30 15.77
N ASN A 97 3.81 25.64 15.84
CA ASN A 97 5.13 26.26 15.89
C ASN A 97 5.97 25.75 14.71
N GLU A 98 6.55 26.64 13.92
CA GLU A 98 7.27 26.28 12.69
C GLU A 98 8.78 26.44 12.86
N PHE A 99 9.53 25.49 12.31
CA PHE A 99 11.00 25.45 12.39
C PHE A 99 11.62 25.32 11.00
N ASP A 100 12.77 25.95 10.79
CA ASP A 100 13.42 26.01 9.47
C ASP A 100 14.11 24.70 9.06
N ASP A 101 14.51 23.86 10.02
CA ASP A 101 15.19 22.59 9.75
C ASP A 101 14.89 21.49 10.80
N ASN A 102 15.31 20.26 10.50
CA ASN A 102 15.07 19.09 11.36
C ASN A 102 15.76 19.20 12.72
N LEU A 103 16.90 19.89 12.81
CA LEU A 103 17.65 20.04 14.05
C LEU A 103 16.91 20.98 15.00
N ALA A 104 16.52 22.16 14.54
CA ALA A 104 15.73 23.12 15.29
C ALA A 104 14.40 22.51 15.76
N LEU A 105 13.74 21.76 14.87
CA LEU A 105 12.50 21.05 15.15
C LEU A 105 12.68 19.99 16.26
N ALA A 106 13.73 19.18 16.19
CA ALA A 106 14.02 18.16 17.19
C ALA A 106 14.47 18.74 18.54
N VAL A 107 15.31 19.78 18.53
CA VAL A 107 15.74 20.51 19.74
C VAL A 107 14.54 21.12 20.46
N ALA A 108 13.61 21.75 19.73
CA ALA A 108 12.40 22.31 20.33
C ALA A 108 11.55 21.27 21.06
N LEU A 109 11.49 20.03 20.57
CA LEU A 109 10.79 18.94 21.25
C LEU A 109 11.51 18.51 22.54
N VAL A 110 12.83 18.32 22.45
CA VAL A 110 13.67 17.86 23.57
C VAL A 110 13.71 18.91 24.69
N ASP A 111 13.80 20.20 24.34
CA ASP A 111 13.79 21.33 25.29
C ASP A 111 12.39 21.67 25.82
N ASN A 112 11.37 20.88 25.44
CA ASN A 112 9.99 21.06 25.89
C ASN A 112 9.35 22.39 25.45
N ASN A 113 9.86 23.01 24.37
CA ASN A 113 9.26 24.18 23.72
C ASN A 113 8.00 23.81 22.94
N VAL A 114 7.92 22.56 22.45
CA VAL A 114 6.73 21.95 21.88
C VAL A 114 6.40 20.62 22.59
N ASP A 115 5.13 20.25 22.59
CA ASP A 115 4.67 19.01 23.23
C ASP A 115 4.96 17.79 22.37
N LEU A 116 4.83 17.94 21.05
CA LEU A 116 5.08 16.91 20.04
C LEU A 116 5.41 17.55 18.68
N LEU A 117 5.88 16.73 17.75
CA LEU A 117 6.11 17.12 16.37
C LEU A 117 5.17 16.38 15.44
N LEU A 118 4.79 17.01 14.34
CA LEU A 118 4.09 16.38 13.23
C LEU A 118 4.94 16.53 11.95
N ALA A 119 5.35 15.39 11.37
CA ALA A 119 6.25 15.37 10.22
C ALA A 119 6.06 14.11 9.36
N GLU A 120 6.50 14.15 8.10
CA GLU A 120 6.59 12.97 7.24
C GLU A 120 7.64 11.96 7.72
N ASN A 121 7.56 10.73 7.18
CA ASN A 121 8.49 9.64 7.46
C ASN A 121 9.99 9.97 7.26
N THR A 122 10.32 10.99 6.46
CA THR A 122 11.70 11.44 6.25
C THR A 122 12.39 11.90 7.53
N LEU A 123 11.64 12.41 8.52
CA LEU A 123 12.20 12.82 9.81
C LEU A 123 12.75 11.63 10.61
N GLU A 124 12.16 10.44 10.48
CA GLU A 124 12.66 9.24 11.18
C GLU A 124 14.02 8.79 10.61
N TRP A 125 14.20 8.89 9.29
CA TRP A 125 15.50 8.63 8.68
C TRP A 125 16.54 9.61 9.23
N TRP A 126 16.21 10.90 9.27
CA TRP A 126 17.09 11.92 9.83
C TRP A 126 17.42 11.63 11.30
N ARG A 127 16.41 11.35 12.13
CA ARG A 127 16.55 11.03 13.56
C ARG A 127 17.50 9.85 13.80
N LYS A 128 17.37 8.78 13.01
CA LYS A 128 18.23 7.59 13.16
C LYS A 128 19.68 7.84 12.74
N ASN A 129 19.92 8.84 11.90
CA ASN A 129 21.27 9.31 11.58
C ASN A 129 21.76 10.43 12.54
N ASN A 130 20.93 10.89 13.47
CA ASN A 130 21.20 11.97 14.43
C ASN A 130 20.76 11.55 15.85
N THR A 131 21.37 10.49 16.38
CA THR A 131 20.89 9.77 17.59
C THR A 131 21.16 10.47 18.92
N SER A 132 21.80 11.64 18.92
CA SER A 132 22.08 12.42 20.14
C SER A 132 20.84 13.07 20.76
N LEU A 133 19.74 13.16 20.01
CA LEU A 133 18.49 13.76 20.46
C LEU A 133 17.50 12.69 20.93
N ALA A 134 17.04 12.82 22.18
CA ALA A 134 16.19 11.85 22.85
C ALA A 134 14.71 11.99 22.48
N PHE A 135 14.37 11.67 21.24
CA PHE A 135 12.98 11.59 20.78
C PHE A 135 12.72 10.33 19.94
N LYS A 136 11.45 10.00 19.79
CA LYS A 136 10.97 8.80 19.09
C LYS A 136 9.67 9.09 18.34
N ILE A 137 9.31 8.15 17.48
CA ILE A 137 7.98 8.09 16.90
C ILE A 137 6.93 7.74 17.97
N GLY A 138 5.87 8.52 18.03
CA GLY A 138 4.70 8.32 18.91
C GLY A 138 3.57 7.56 18.23
N GLY A 139 3.43 7.67 16.91
CA GLY A 139 2.40 6.97 16.15
C GLY A 139 2.17 7.57 14.76
N LEU A 140 1.41 6.86 13.93
CA LEU A 140 0.89 7.35 12.65
C LEU A 140 -0.27 8.31 12.91
N LEU A 141 -0.35 9.40 12.14
CA LEU A 141 -1.55 10.22 12.06
C LEU A 141 -2.57 9.53 11.16
N GLU A 142 -3.67 9.07 11.76
CA GLU A 142 -4.71 8.33 11.04
C GLU A 142 -5.44 9.17 10.00
N GLY A 143 -5.76 8.56 8.86
CA GLY A 143 -6.54 9.19 7.79
C GLY A 143 -5.77 10.18 6.92
N GLU A 144 -4.62 10.66 7.38
CA GLU A 144 -3.84 11.67 6.68
C GLU A 144 -2.64 11.06 5.95
N HIS A 145 -2.59 11.27 4.64
CA HIS A 145 -1.48 10.88 3.80
C HIS A 145 -1.28 11.90 2.70
N LYS A 146 -0.08 11.89 2.12
CA LYS A 146 0.32 12.76 1.04
C LYS A 146 0.69 11.92 -0.16
N GLU A 147 -0.08 12.11 -1.21
CA GLU A 147 0.19 11.55 -2.53
C GLU A 147 1.24 12.41 -3.24
N VAL A 148 2.40 11.80 -3.52
CA VAL A 148 3.55 12.47 -4.13
C VAL A 148 3.71 12.01 -5.57
N SER A 149 3.79 13.00 -6.46
CA SER A 149 3.98 12.89 -7.90
C SER A 149 5.14 13.79 -8.35
N ILE A 150 5.49 13.70 -9.63
CA ILE A 150 6.37 14.67 -10.29
C ILE A 150 5.46 15.70 -10.97
N ALA A 151 5.72 16.99 -10.78
CA ALA A 151 5.00 18.05 -11.49
C ALA A 151 5.83 18.54 -12.67
N ILE A 152 5.28 18.56 -13.88
CA ILE A 152 5.95 19.01 -15.10
C ILE A 152 5.17 20.18 -15.69
N ARG A 153 5.86 21.15 -16.30
CA ARG A 153 5.22 22.25 -17.03
C ARG A 153 4.18 21.77 -18.06
N LYS A 154 3.01 22.42 -18.09
CA LYS A 154 1.85 22.01 -18.91
C LYS A 154 2.09 22.00 -20.41
N ASP A 155 3.05 22.78 -20.88
CA ASP A 155 3.42 22.87 -22.29
C ASP A 155 4.32 21.71 -22.76
N TRP A 156 4.70 20.77 -21.87
CA TRP A 156 5.41 19.51 -22.22
C TRP A 156 4.61 18.25 -21.86
N PRO A 157 3.44 18.01 -22.50
CA PRO A 157 2.62 16.83 -22.23
C PRO A 157 3.31 15.51 -22.57
N GLU A 158 4.22 15.48 -23.56
CA GLU A 158 4.98 14.29 -23.92
C GLU A 158 5.87 13.80 -22.78
N LEU A 159 6.44 14.72 -22.00
CA LEU A 159 7.31 14.37 -20.87
C LEU A 159 6.52 13.67 -19.75
N ILE A 160 5.28 14.08 -19.50
CA ILE A 160 4.37 13.38 -18.57
C ILE A 160 4.15 11.93 -19.02
N VAL A 161 3.86 11.71 -20.30
CA VAL A 161 3.64 10.36 -20.85
C VAL A 161 4.88 9.50 -20.72
N ILE A 162 6.06 10.06 -21.01
CA ILE A 162 7.34 9.36 -20.89
C ILE A 162 7.61 8.98 -19.43
N ILE A 163 7.45 9.91 -18.49
CA ILE A 163 7.69 9.66 -17.07
C ILE A 163 6.68 8.62 -16.54
N ASN A 164 5.40 8.72 -16.89
CA ASN A 164 4.40 7.74 -16.47
C ASN A 164 4.72 6.33 -16.98
N LYS A 165 5.18 6.18 -18.23
CA LYS A 165 5.65 4.89 -18.76
C LYS A 165 6.86 4.35 -17.98
N ALA A 166 7.80 5.22 -17.62
CA ALA A 166 8.95 4.84 -16.81
C ALA A 166 8.53 4.44 -15.39
N LEU A 167 7.65 5.20 -14.73
CA LEU A 167 7.11 4.90 -13.41
C LEU A 167 6.37 3.56 -13.36
N ALA A 168 5.62 3.24 -14.42
CA ALA A 168 4.90 1.98 -14.57
C ALA A 168 5.82 0.78 -14.86
N ALA A 169 7.01 1.02 -15.43
CA ALA A 169 8.00 -0.02 -15.70
C ALA A 169 8.82 -0.41 -14.45
N ILE A 170 8.83 0.42 -13.40
CA ILE A 170 9.48 0.10 -12.12
C ILE A 170 8.66 -0.98 -11.41
N THR A 171 9.22 -2.18 -11.26
CA THR A 171 8.49 -3.30 -10.66
C THR A 171 8.25 -3.09 -9.15
N PRO A 172 7.28 -3.78 -8.55
CA PRO A 172 7.10 -3.77 -7.09
C PRO A 172 8.36 -4.14 -6.32
N GLU A 173 9.16 -5.08 -6.83
CA GLU A 173 10.41 -5.52 -6.22
C GLU A 173 11.48 -4.43 -6.29
N GLU A 174 11.66 -3.78 -7.44
CA GLU A 174 12.59 -2.65 -7.59
C GLU A 174 12.19 -1.50 -6.67
N ARG A 175 10.88 -1.19 -6.59
CA ARG A 175 10.34 -0.18 -5.69
C ARG A 175 10.61 -0.53 -4.23
N ALA A 176 10.39 -1.78 -3.84
CA ALA A 176 10.69 -2.27 -2.50
C ALA A 176 12.20 -2.18 -2.20
N GLN A 177 13.08 -2.51 -3.16
CA GLN A 177 14.53 -2.38 -2.99
C GLN A 177 14.97 -0.92 -2.82
N ILE A 178 14.40 0.02 -3.60
CA ILE A 178 14.65 1.46 -3.47
C ILE A 178 14.19 1.93 -2.08
N ASN A 179 12.97 1.60 -1.69
CA ASN A 179 12.43 1.97 -0.38
C ASN A 179 13.27 1.39 0.75
N ASN A 180 13.63 0.11 0.68
CA ASN A 180 14.45 -0.55 1.68
C ASN A 180 15.83 0.09 1.83
N ARG A 181 16.48 0.47 0.72
CA ARG A 181 17.80 1.14 0.79
C ARG A 181 17.78 2.40 1.66
N TRP A 182 16.70 3.17 1.60
CA TRP A 182 16.60 4.47 2.26
C TRP A 182 15.77 4.44 3.53
N LEU A 183 14.81 3.52 3.63
CA LEU A 183 13.80 3.47 4.68
C LEU A 183 13.82 2.15 5.48
N SER A 184 14.65 1.15 5.14
CA SER A 184 14.70 -0.10 5.94
C SER A 184 15.13 0.10 7.38
N ASN A 185 15.92 1.14 7.64
CA ASN A 185 16.27 1.49 9.00
C ASN A 185 15.23 2.36 9.65
N SER A 186 14.19 2.87 8.98
CA SER A 186 13.12 3.63 9.61
C SER A 186 12.15 2.68 10.32
N SER A 187 11.66 3.04 11.51
CA SER A 187 10.75 2.18 12.29
C SER A 187 9.40 1.92 11.58
N PHE A 188 9.19 2.45 10.37
CA PHE A 188 8.01 2.24 9.54
C PHE A 188 7.92 0.85 8.91
N ASN A 189 9.03 0.11 8.83
CA ASN A 189 8.96 -1.31 8.48
C ASN A 189 8.44 -2.18 9.65
N ASN A 190 8.33 -1.61 10.86
CA ASN A 190 7.73 -2.25 12.04
C ASN A 190 6.38 -1.62 12.44
N ALA A 191 5.98 -0.50 11.83
CA ALA A 191 4.58 -0.14 11.82
C ALA A 191 3.94 -1.11 10.83
N GLU A 192 3.22 -2.10 11.35
CA GLU A 192 2.35 -2.96 10.55
C GLU A 192 1.66 -2.07 9.49
N PRO A 193 1.72 -2.41 8.18
CA PRO A 193 1.08 -1.62 7.14
C PRO A 193 -0.38 -1.41 7.51
N THR A 194 -0.73 -0.21 7.96
CA THR A 194 -2.07 0.07 8.47
C THR A 194 -3.00 0.25 7.28
N VAL A 195 -4.02 -0.60 7.19
CA VAL A 195 -5.09 -0.44 6.23
C VAL A 195 -6.00 0.67 6.77
N VAL A 196 -6.01 1.83 6.11
CA VAL A 196 -6.92 2.92 6.46
C VAL A 196 -8.28 2.63 5.83
N LEU A 197 -9.21 2.13 6.65
CA LEU A 197 -10.60 1.94 6.24
C LEU A 197 -11.37 3.26 6.32
N THR A 198 -12.35 3.45 5.44
CA THR A 198 -13.34 4.52 5.53
C THR A 198 -14.31 4.27 6.69
N ALA A 199 -15.07 5.29 7.08
CA ALA A 199 -16.11 5.14 8.10
C ALA A 199 -17.19 4.11 7.69
N ALA A 200 -17.54 4.07 6.40
CA ALA A 200 -18.51 3.14 5.86
C ALA A 200 -17.99 1.69 5.90
N GLU A 201 -16.73 1.46 5.54
CA GLU A 201 -16.12 0.11 5.60
C GLU A 201 -15.99 -0.39 7.03
N ARG A 202 -15.60 0.45 7.98
CA ARG A 202 -15.58 0.08 9.41
C ARG A 202 -16.98 -0.30 9.92
N ALA A 203 -17.99 0.50 9.59
CA ALA A 203 -19.36 0.21 9.97
C ALA A 203 -19.85 -1.11 9.36
N TRP A 204 -19.47 -1.38 8.11
CA TRP A 204 -19.77 -2.65 7.46
C TRP A 204 -19.09 -3.81 8.19
N ILE A 205 -17.79 -3.76 8.50
CA ILE A 205 -17.10 -4.83 9.23
C ILE A 205 -17.76 -5.08 10.60
N ILE A 206 -18.12 -4.04 11.34
CA ILE A 206 -18.80 -4.15 12.64
C ILE A 206 -20.16 -4.85 12.50
N ALA A 207 -20.89 -4.58 11.41
CA ALA A 207 -22.19 -5.20 11.12
C ALA A 207 -22.08 -6.66 10.65
N HIS A 208 -20.89 -7.12 10.23
CA HIS A 208 -20.65 -8.48 9.71
C HIS A 208 -19.54 -9.18 10.52
N PRO A 209 -19.84 -9.59 11.78
CA PRO A 209 -18.83 -10.08 12.72
C PRO A 209 -18.29 -11.48 12.42
N ASP A 210 -18.84 -12.19 11.43
CA ASP A 210 -18.35 -13.51 11.01
C ASP A 210 -18.49 -13.67 9.49
N ILE A 211 -17.41 -13.41 8.77
CA ILE A 211 -17.35 -13.45 7.30
C ILE A 211 -16.82 -14.81 6.89
N VAL A 212 -17.67 -15.65 6.30
CA VAL A 212 -17.33 -17.03 5.97
C VAL A 212 -17.10 -17.18 4.46
N LEU A 213 -15.89 -17.61 4.09
CA LEU A 213 -15.53 -17.92 2.70
C LEU A 213 -15.41 -19.44 2.50
N GLY A 214 -16.05 -19.95 1.45
CA GLY A 214 -15.96 -21.37 1.08
C GLY A 214 -14.72 -21.70 0.25
N THR A 215 -14.13 -22.86 0.48
CA THR A 215 -13.03 -23.40 -0.35
C THR A 215 -13.01 -24.93 -0.34
N ASP A 216 -12.24 -25.51 -1.26
CA ASP A 216 -12.02 -26.95 -1.33
C ASP A 216 -11.22 -27.49 -0.13
N ARG A 217 -11.53 -28.72 0.30
CA ARG A 217 -10.87 -29.41 1.42
C ARG A 217 -9.42 -29.84 1.15
N GLN A 218 -9.02 -29.97 -0.10
CA GLN A 218 -7.80 -30.67 -0.52
C GLN A 218 -6.99 -29.84 -1.54
N TRP A 219 -6.65 -28.61 -1.18
CA TRP A 219 -5.89 -27.69 -2.05
C TRP A 219 -4.52 -27.33 -1.46
N THR A 220 -3.77 -28.33 -1.01
CA THR A 220 -2.39 -28.18 -0.48
C THR A 220 -1.45 -27.61 -1.55
N PRO A 221 -0.54 -26.67 -1.21
CA PRO A 221 -0.23 -26.13 0.12
C PRO A 221 -1.08 -24.91 0.53
N ASN A 222 -2.05 -24.49 -0.28
CA ASN A 222 -2.82 -23.27 0.03
C ASN A 222 -3.81 -23.50 1.16
N VAL A 223 -4.49 -24.66 1.16
CA VAL A 223 -5.45 -25.04 2.20
C VAL A 223 -5.37 -26.54 2.45
N GLN A 224 -5.28 -26.91 3.73
CA GLN A 224 -5.32 -28.29 4.19
C GLN A 224 -6.08 -28.38 5.51
N MET A 225 -7.02 -29.31 5.61
CA MET A 225 -7.60 -29.69 6.89
C MET A 225 -6.63 -30.60 7.66
N THR A 226 -6.29 -30.23 8.88
CA THR A 226 -5.50 -31.04 9.82
C THR A 226 -6.31 -31.34 11.08
N GLN A 227 -5.77 -32.20 11.96
CA GLN A 227 -6.38 -32.44 13.28
C GLN A 227 -6.45 -31.18 14.15
N ASN A 228 -5.60 -30.19 13.89
CA ASN A 228 -5.51 -28.94 14.65
C ASN A 228 -6.24 -27.76 13.96
N GLY A 229 -7.02 -28.05 12.91
CA GLY A 229 -7.72 -27.04 12.11
C GLY A 229 -7.14 -26.85 10.71
N ILE A 230 -7.50 -25.73 10.09
CA ILE A 230 -7.18 -25.40 8.70
C ILE A 230 -5.82 -24.71 8.66
N VAL A 231 -4.89 -25.24 7.86
CA VAL A 231 -3.53 -24.69 7.69
C VAL A 231 -3.23 -24.47 6.20
N GLY A 232 -2.26 -23.61 5.91
CA GLY A 232 -1.78 -23.33 4.56
C GLY A 232 -1.58 -21.84 4.30
N ILE A 233 -1.27 -21.51 3.06
CA ILE A 233 -1.01 -20.12 2.63
C ILE A 233 -2.25 -19.23 2.82
N GLU A 234 -3.44 -19.74 2.49
CA GLU A 234 -4.68 -18.96 2.55
C GLU A 234 -5.09 -18.58 3.98
N PRO A 235 -5.13 -19.48 4.98
CA PRO A 235 -5.44 -19.08 6.36
C PRO A 235 -4.39 -18.12 6.95
N ASP A 236 -3.10 -18.23 6.57
CA ASP A 236 -2.06 -17.27 7.00
C ASP A 236 -2.31 -15.88 6.41
N LEU A 237 -2.70 -15.82 5.12
CA LEU A 237 -3.08 -14.57 4.47
C LEU A 237 -4.31 -13.94 5.12
N LEU A 238 -5.36 -14.74 5.37
CA LEU A 238 -6.57 -14.26 6.04
C LEU A 238 -6.30 -13.79 7.48
N SER A 239 -5.42 -14.48 8.21
CA SER A 239 -4.95 -14.03 9.52
C SER A 239 -4.32 -12.64 9.44
N ARG A 240 -3.47 -12.39 8.43
CA ARG A 240 -2.91 -11.06 8.21
C ARG A 240 -3.98 -10.04 7.84
N ILE A 241 -4.93 -10.36 6.96
CA ILE A 241 -6.01 -9.45 6.58
C ILE A 241 -6.86 -9.07 7.80
N ASN A 242 -7.22 -10.05 8.64
CA ASN A 242 -7.96 -9.83 9.88
C ASN A 242 -7.18 -8.90 10.83
N ALA A 243 -5.88 -9.13 11.02
CA ALA A 243 -5.03 -8.28 11.86
C ALA A 243 -4.94 -6.83 11.34
N LEU A 244 -4.93 -6.63 10.03
CA LEU A 244 -4.84 -5.30 9.41
C LEU A 244 -6.16 -4.54 9.37
N THR A 245 -7.29 -5.24 9.32
CA THR A 245 -8.62 -4.64 9.09
C THR A 245 -9.55 -4.68 10.30
N GLY A 246 -9.25 -5.52 11.30
CA GLY A 246 -10.17 -5.82 12.40
C GLY A 246 -11.36 -6.70 12.00
N ALA A 247 -11.38 -7.24 10.77
CA ALA A 247 -12.40 -8.19 10.33
C ALA A 247 -12.21 -9.57 10.97
N HIS A 248 -13.25 -10.41 10.87
CA HIS A 248 -13.21 -11.81 11.26
C HIS A 248 -13.60 -12.68 10.06
N ILE A 249 -12.65 -12.84 9.14
CA ILE A 249 -12.78 -13.69 7.95
C ILE A 249 -12.26 -15.08 8.28
N ARG A 250 -13.06 -16.11 8.05
CA ARG A 250 -12.69 -17.52 8.23
C ARG A 250 -13.07 -18.38 7.04
N LEU A 251 -12.36 -19.50 6.91
CA LEU A 251 -12.62 -20.49 5.87
C LEU A 251 -13.61 -21.56 6.33
N GLU A 252 -14.48 -21.96 5.43
CA GLU A 252 -15.22 -23.21 5.50
C GLU A 252 -14.79 -24.13 4.36
N LEU A 253 -14.45 -25.38 4.71
CA LEU A 253 -13.92 -26.36 3.77
C LEU A 253 -15.01 -27.37 3.38
N GLY A 254 -15.28 -27.45 2.08
CA GLY A 254 -16.29 -28.30 1.48
C GLY A 254 -15.81 -29.07 0.26
N ASP A 255 -16.74 -29.79 -0.38
CA ASP A 255 -16.62 -30.07 -1.81
C ASP A 255 -16.71 -28.73 -2.55
N TRP A 256 -15.83 -28.49 -3.53
CA TRP A 256 -15.81 -27.22 -4.26
C TRP A 256 -17.17 -26.86 -4.89
N THR A 257 -17.90 -27.84 -5.42
CA THR A 257 -19.20 -27.61 -6.07
C THR A 257 -20.24 -27.14 -5.06
N ASP A 258 -20.27 -27.76 -3.88
CA ASP A 258 -21.17 -27.39 -2.79
C ASP A 258 -20.84 -25.98 -2.26
N MET A 259 -19.56 -25.65 -2.12
CA MET A 259 -19.12 -24.32 -1.68
C MET A 259 -19.56 -23.24 -2.67
N VAL A 260 -19.42 -23.49 -3.97
CA VAL A 260 -19.89 -22.57 -5.01
C VAL A 260 -21.40 -22.37 -4.90
N ALA A 261 -22.18 -23.44 -4.84
CA ALA A 261 -23.64 -23.35 -4.77
C ALA A 261 -24.12 -22.56 -3.54
N ARG A 262 -23.49 -22.80 -2.37
CA ARG A 262 -23.80 -22.06 -1.14
C ARG A 262 -23.42 -20.58 -1.22
N ALA A 263 -22.28 -20.26 -1.82
CA ALA A 263 -21.88 -18.87 -2.04
C ALA A 263 -22.82 -18.14 -3.02
N GLU A 264 -23.30 -18.82 -4.08
CA GLU A 264 -24.26 -18.25 -5.02
C GLU A 264 -25.65 -18.01 -4.40
N GLN A 265 -26.03 -18.82 -3.40
CA GLN A 265 -27.28 -18.68 -2.66
C GLN A 265 -27.21 -17.65 -1.51
N GLY A 266 -26.01 -17.16 -1.18
CA GLY A 266 -25.79 -16.21 -0.09
C GLY A 266 -25.61 -16.86 1.30
N ASP A 267 -25.49 -18.19 1.38
CA ASP A 267 -25.17 -18.91 2.63
C ASP A 267 -23.72 -18.69 3.07
N LEU A 268 -22.86 -18.27 2.13
CA LEU A 268 -21.46 -17.89 2.34
C LEU A 268 -21.25 -16.49 1.76
N TYR A 269 -20.33 -15.72 2.33
CA TYR A 269 -19.99 -14.38 1.83
C TYR A 269 -19.27 -14.44 0.49
N GLY A 270 -18.67 -15.58 0.16
CA GLY A 270 -17.96 -15.78 -1.08
C GLY A 270 -17.10 -17.03 -1.06
N LEU A 271 -16.12 -17.04 -1.96
CA LEU A 271 -15.20 -18.16 -2.18
C LEU A 271 -13.76 -17.69 -2.04
N ALA A 272 -12.93 -18.47 -1.35
CA ALA A 272 -11.49 -18.30 -1.39
C ALA A 272 -10.89 -19.10 -2.56
N LEU A 273 -9.71 -18.68 -3.04
CA LEU A 273 -8.96 -19.37 -4.12
C LEU A 273 -9.76 -19.58 -5.43
N SER A 274 -10.74 -18.71 -5.71
CA SER A 274 -11.54 -18.79 -6.93
C SER A 274 -10.89 -18.06 -8.09
N VAL A 275 -10.83 -18.72 -9.26
CA VAL A 275 -10.42 -18.08 -10.52
C VAL A 275 -11.57 -17.22 -11.05
N ALA A 276 -11.24 -15.99 -11.47
CA ALA A 276 -12.13 -15.04 -12.11
C ALA A 276 -12.52 -15.48 -13.53
N HIS A 277 -13.40 -16.49 -13.61
CA HIS A 277 -14.01 -16.92 -14.85
C HIS A 277 -15.20 -16.01 -15.22
N PRO A 278 -15.45 -15.71 -16.51
CA PRO A 278 -16.60 -14.89 -16.92
C PRO A 278 -17.94 -15.36 -16.34
N GLU A 279 -18.14 -16.68 -16.22
CA GLU A 279 -19.36 -17.27 -15.68
C GLU A 279 -19.54 -17.03 -14.16
N ARG A 280 -18.46 -16.74 -13.44
CA ARG A 280 -18.50 -16.38 -12.00
C ARG A 280 -18.47 -14.87 -11.78
N ALA A 281 -17.91 -14.12 -12.72
CA ALA A 281 -17.85 -12.66 -12.66
C ALA A 281 -19.24 -11.99 -12.78
N SER A 282 -20.25 -12.72 -13.25
CA SER A 282 -21.65 -12.25 -13.20
C SER A 282 -22.26 -12.29 -11.80
N THR A 283 -21.67 -13.05 -10.88
CA THR A 283 -22.23 -13.30 -9.54
C THR A 283 -21.31 -12.83 -8.42
N PHE A 284 -19.99 -12.87 -8.63
CA PHE A 284 -18.98 -12.53 -7.62
C PHE A 284 -18.09 -11.37 -8.04
N LEU A 285 -17.71 -10.55 -7.06
CA LEU A 285 -16.63 -9.58 -7.18
C LEU A 285 -15.30 -10.25 -6.84
N PHE A 286 -14.25 -9.95 -7.61
CA PHE A 286 -12.92 -10.53 -7.42
C PHE A 286 -11.94 -9.47 -6.92
N THR A 287 -11.11 -9.85 -5.95
CA THR A 287 -9.95 -9.07 -5.55
C THR A 287 -8.91 -9.05 -6.68
N ASN A 288 -7.93 -8.15 -6.57
CA ASN A 288 -6.74 -8.24 -7.42
C ASN A 288 -6.05 -9.59 -7.21
N SER A 289 -5.58 -10.21 -8.30
CA SER A 289 -4.94 -11.52 -8.24
C SER A 289 -3.69 -11.47 -7.35
N LEU A 290 -3.68 -12.28 -6.31
CA LEU A 290 -2.60 -12.35 -5.32
C LEU A 290 -1.43 -13.20 -5.81
N TYR A 291 -1.69 -14.17 -6.69
CA TYR A 291 -0.70 -15.10 -7.20
C TYR A 291 -1.02 -15.47 -8.66
N GLY A 292 0.00 -15.48 -9.52
CA GLY A 292 -0.06 -16.12 -10.82
C GLY A 292 0.22 -17.63 -10.69
N ALA A 293 -0.65 -18.47 -11.25
CA ALA A 293 -0.45 -19.92 -11.26
C ALA A 293 0.05 -20.38 -12.63
N THR A 294 1.28 -20.90 -12.69
CA THR A 294 1.80 -21.61 -13.87
C THR A 294 1.38 -23.07 -13.80
N ARG A 295 0.79 -23.59 -14.88
CA ARG A 295 0.43 -25.00 -14.98
C ARG A 295 1.56 -25.80 -15.61
N TYR A 296 1.78 -27.00 -15.10
CA TYR A 296 2.80 -27.93 -15.58
C TYR A 296 2.15 -29.26 -15.96
N ILE A 297 2.73 -29.94 -16.94
CA ILE A 297 2.39 -31.32 -17.28
C ILE A 297 3.39 -32.21 -16.55
N PHE A 298 2.87 -33.12 -15.74
CA PHE A 298 3.68 -34.13 -15.07
C PHE A 298 3.66 -35.43 -15.89
N THR A 299 4.83 -35.98 -16.16
CA THR A 299 4.99 -37.26 -16.86
C THR A 299 5.62 -38.28 -15.92
N ARG A 300 5.44 -39.58 -16.20
CA ARG A 300 6.15 -40.61 -15.46
C ARG A 300 7.66 -40.52 -15.75
N ASN A 301 8.50 -40.77 -14.75
CA ASN A 301 9.96 -40.67 -14.90
C ASN A 301 10.55 -41.62 -15.96
N ASP A 302 9.90 -42.76 -16.21
CA ASP A 302 10.30 -43.73 -17.23
C ASP A 302 9.90 -43.31 -18.66
N GLN A 303 9.08 -42.24 -18.78
CA GLN A 303 8.66 -41.69 -20.06
C GLN A 303 9.16 -40.26 -20.21
N LYS A 304 9.94 -40.02 -21.27
CA LYS A 304 10.40 -38.68 -21.66
C LYS A 304 9.70 -38.25 -22.95
N PRO A 305 8.37 -38.04 -22.95
CA PRO A 305 7.69 -37.59 -24.14
C PRO A 305 8.17 -36.18 -24.50
N SER A 306 8.44 -35.95 -25.79
CA SER A 306 8.72 -34.61 -26.30
C SER A 306 7.41 -33.82 -26.33
N LEU A 307 7.11 -33.15 -25.22
CA LEU A 307 5.94 -32.28 -25.04
C LEU A 307 6.43 -30.84 -24.91
N HIS A 308 6.20 -30.03 -25.93
CA HIS A 308 6.60 -28.63 -25.97
C HIS A 308 5.41 -27.68 -26.13
N LYS A 309 4.26 -28.20 -26.58
CA LYS A 309 3.02 -27.45 -26.81
C LYS A 309 1.79 -28.33 -26.62
N MET A 310 0.62 -27.71 -26.44
CA MET A 310 -0.65 -28.40 -26.21
C MET A 310 -1.01 -29.40 -27.32
N SER A 311 -0.68 -29.11 -28.59
CA SER A 311 -0.95 -30.02 -29.71
C SER A 311 -0.22 -31.37 -29.60
N ASP A 312 0.87 -31.43 -28.81
CA ASP A 312 1.62 -32.68 -28.61
C ASP A 312 0.85 -33.67 -27.70
N LEU A 313 -0.23 -33.22 -27.08
CA LEU A 313 -1.15 -34.04 -26.27
C LEU A 313 -2.23 -34.74 -27.10
N VAL A 314 -2.36 -34.45 -28.41
CA VAL A 314 -3.34 -35.11 -29.27
C VAL A 314 -3.10 -36.62 -29.28
N GLY A 315 -4.15 -37.39 -28.96
CA GLY A 315 -4.08 -38.85 -28.84
C GLY A 315 -3.45 -39.37 -27.55
N LYS A 316 -3.03 -38.50 -26.62
CA LYS A 316 -2.54 -38.90 -25.28
C LYS A 316 -3.69 -38.97 -24.28
N LYS A 317 -3.55 -39.81 -23.27
CA LYS A 317 -4.43 -39.84 -22.10
C LYS A 317 -3.93 -38.81 -21.08
N VAL A 318 -4.73 -37.80 -20.79
CA VAL A 318 -4.40 -36.72 -19.85
C VAL A 318 -5.32 -36.83 -18.63
N GLY A 319 -4.73 -36.91 -17.43
CA GLY A 319 -5.47 -36.84 -16.17
C GLY A 319 -5.68 -35.40 -15.74
N LEU A 320 -6.82 -35.11 -15.14
CA LEU A 320 -7.18 -33.80 -14.59
C LEU A 320 -7.95 -33.97 -13.28
N LEU A 321 -7.94 -32.95 -12.44
CA LEU A 321 -8.76 -32.96 -11.24
C LEU A 321 -10.23 -32.87 -11.64
N ARG A 322 -11.02 -33.86 -11.22
CA ARG A 322 -12.46 -33.91 -11.49
C ARG A 322 -13.08 -32.59 -11.00
N ASP A 323 -13.88 -31.97 -11.86
CA ASP A 323 -14.59 -30.69 -11.61
C ASP A 323 -13.76 -29.41 -11.48
N ASN A 324 -12.46 -29.47 -11.79
CA ASN A 324 -11.70 -28.25 -12.04
C ASN A 324 -12.08 -27.61 -13.39
N LEU A 325 -12.89 -26.54 -13.34
CA LEU A 325 -13.34 -25.83 -14.54
C LEU A 325 -12.19 -25.27 -15.38
N SER A 326 -11.11 -24.83 -14.74
CA SER A 326 -9.95 -24.28 -15.45
C SER A 326 -9.24 -25.36 -16.28
N ASP A 327 -9.05 -26.57 -15.72
CA ASP A 327 -8.45 -27.70 -16.45
C ASP A 327 -9.34 -28.17 -17.61
N LYS A 328 -10.65 -28.28 -17.37
CA LYS A 328 -11.62 -28.64 -18.42
C LYS A 328 -11.57 -27.66 -19.59
N LYS A 329 -11.50 -26.35 -19.32
CA LYS A 329 -11.42 -25.31 -20.37
C LYS A 329 -10.11 -25.32 -21.14
N ILE A 330 -8.99 -25.65 -20.50
CA ILE A 330 -7.68 -25.70 -21.16
C ILE A 330 -7.63 -26.84 -22.18
N LEU A 331 -8.20 -28.00 -21.85
CA LEU A 331 -8.19 -29.18 -22.71
C LEU A 331 -9.31 -29.18 -23.77
N ALA A 332 -10.29 -28.29 -23.66
CA ALA A 332 -11.34 -28.12 -24.66
C ALA A 332 -10.92 -27.26 -25.88
N LYS A 333 -9.70 -26.71 -25.87
CA LYS A 333 -9.12 -25.89 -26.95
C LYS A 333 -8.25 -26.73 -27.87
#